data_AF-A0A178Z465-F1
#
_entry.id   AF-A0A178Z465-F1
#
_cell.length_a   1.000
_cell.length_b   1.000
_cell.length_c   1.000
_cell.angle_alpha   90.00
_cell.angle_beta   90.00
_cell.angle_gamma   90.00
#
_symmetry.space_group_name_H-M   'P 1'
#
loop_
_entity.id
_entity.type
_entity.pdbx_description
1 polymer ?
#
loop_
_entity_poly.entity_id
_entity_poly.type
_entity_poly.pdbx_seq_one_letter_code
_entity_poly.pdbx_strand_id
1 'polypeptide(L)'
;MALFTPLIMVSPIQQLLLSTCAGILVLLSLSFFRLVLVLRRKPITQRPPPSLRNPTYLLVVLGSGGHTAEMLNILRQYHRLQLDFTKRTYVVSSGDDFSVSKAREFEAEMLSDLRKSLSLSVSEEAASNYNVVTVHRARRVHQSLFTASISSLQCLRDCLGVLRGTHGDFQSQPGGKAPPSYPDLILTNGPGTGVIVFLASVILLFFGISGPSAPLPGFGGQVSRSGQMRTIFIESWARVKTLSLSGGLLRPFVHRFLVQWPQLAEQQGIVRNVEYVGGLVA
;
A
#
# COMPACT_ATOMS: atom_id res chain seq x y z
N MET A 1 24.04 21.16 -49.00
CA MET A 1 24.70 19.89 -48.62
C MET A 1 25.87 20.12 -47.64
N ALA A 2 25.71 20.89 -46.55
CA ALA A 2 26.83 21.22 -45.65
C ALA A 2 26.52 21.06 -44.15
N LEU A 3 25.36 20.48 -43.80
CA LEU A 3 24.92 20.33 -42.40
C LEU A 3 25.16 18.93 -41.81
N PHE A 4 25.67 17.97 -42.60
CA PHE A 4 25.91 16.57 -42.18
C PHE A 4 27.40 16.19 -42.10
N THR A 5 28.31 17.10 -42.44
CA THR A 5 29.76 16.86 -42.46
C THR A 5 30.41 16.54 -41.11
N PRO A 6 29.93 16.96 -39.91
CA PRO A 6 30.61 16.59 -38.66
C PRO A 6 30.29 15.17 -38.17
N LEU A 7 29.26 14.49 -38.70
CA LEU A 7 28.89 13.12 -38.28
C LEU A 7 29.78 12.03 -38.92
N ILE A 8 30.48 12.35 -40.00
CA ILE A 8 31.29 11.39 -40.78
C ILE A 8 32.72 11.27 -40.21
N MET A 9 33.14 12.17 -39.30
CA MET A 9 34.49 12.16 -38.69
C MET A 9 34.58 11.39 -37.36
N VAL A 10 33.48 10.80 -36.91
CA VAL A 10 33.39 10.11 -35.61
C VAL A 10 33.72 8.63 -35.82
N SER A 11 34.63 8.06 -35.02
CA SER A 11 35.01 6.65 -35.16
C SER A 11 33.82 5.71 -34.87
N PRO A 12 33.76 4.50 -35.44
CA PRO A 12 32.67 3.56 -35.17
C PRO A 12 32.46 3.27 -33.67
N ILE A 13 33.55 3.27 -32.89
CA ILE A 13 33.52 3.11 -31.44
C ILE A 13 32.83 4.31 -30.78
N GLN A 14 33.18 5.53 -31.19
CA GLN A 14 32.54 6.74 -30.67
C GLN A 14 31.06 6.80 -31.05
N GLN A 15 30.67 6.35 -32.25
CA GLN A 15 29.27 6.25 -32.65
C GLN A 15 28.49 5.26 -31.76
N LEU A 16 29.06 4.08 -31.48
CA LEU A 16 28.47 3.08 -30.59
C LEU A 16 28.32 3.59 -29.15
N LEU A 17 29.34 4.28 -28.64
CA LEU A 17 29.29 4.88 -27.29
C LEU A 17 28.21 5.96 -27.22
N LEU A 18 28.14 6.85 -28.20
CA LEU A 18 27.12 7.91 -28.27
C LEU A 18 25.71 7.32 -28.36
N SER A 19 25.49 6.30 -29.18
CA SER A 19 24.18 5.65 -29.28
C SER A 19 23.79 4.95 -27.98
N THR A 20 24.75 4.32 -27.29
CA THR A 20 24.52 3.67 -25.99
C THR A 20 24.17 4.71 -24.92
N CYS A 21 24.93 5.81 -24.83
CA CYS A 21 24.64 6.90 -23.90
C CYS A 21 23.29 7.55 -24.17
N ALA A 22 22.95 7.80 -25.44
CA ALA A 22 21.65 8.33 -25.84
C ALA A 22 20.51 7.37 -25.46
N GLY A 23 20.68 6.06 -25.71
CA GLY A 23 19.72 5.03 -25.31
C GLY A 23 19.49 4.98 -23.80
N ILE A 24 20.56 5.02 -23.00
CA ILE A 24 20.48 5.07 -21.53
C ILE A 24 19.75 6.33 -21.07
N LEU A 25 20.07 7.51 -21.64
CA LEU A 25 19.42 8.77 -21.27
C LEU A 25 17.91 8.74 -21.58
N VAL A 26 17.51 8.20 -22.73
CA VAL A 26 16.10 8.01 -23.09
C VAL A 26 15.42 7.07 -22.10
N LEU A 27 16.04 5.92 -21.78
CA LEU A 27 15.49 4.96 -20.83
C LEU A 27 15.31 5.56 -19.43
N LEU A 28 16.30 6.31 -18.94
CA LEU A 28 16.25 7.02 -17.66
C LEU A 28 15.15 8.08 -17.65
N SER A 29 15.00 8.82 -18.75
CA SER A 29 13.94 9.83 -18.89
C SER A 29 12.56 9.18 -18.86
N LEU A 30 12.34 8.12 -19.65
CA LEU A 30 11.08 7.37 -19.67
C LEU A 30 10.76 6.76 -18.30
N SER A 31 11.76 6.19 -17.63
CA SER A 31 11.63 5.65 -16.27
C SER A 31 11.26 6.74 -15.27
N PHE A 32 11.92 7.91 -15.34
CA PHE A 32 11.59 9.05 -14.49
C PHE A 32 10.15 9.51 -14.69
N PHE A 33 9.72 9.71 -15.95
CA PHE A 33 8.33 10.08 -16.25
C PHE A 33 7.34 9.02 -15.76
N ARG A 34 7.63 7.73 -15.96
CA ARG A 34 6.79 6.63 -15.44
C ARG A 34 6.66 6.68 -13.93
N LEU A 35 7.77 6.87 -13.20
CA LEU A 35 7.77 6.98 -11.75
C LEU A 35 6.94 8.20 -11.28
N VAL A 36 7.12 9.36 -11.92
CA VAL A 36 6.35 10.56 -11.60
C VAL A 36 4.85 10.33 -11.81
N LEU A 37 4.44 9.65 -12.88
CA LEU A 37 3.04 9.33 -13.14
C LEU A 37 2.45 8.39 -12.07
N VAL A 38 3.23 7.42 -11.58
CA VAL A 38 2.80 6.50 -10.52
C VAL A 38 2.66 7.21 -9.16
N LEU A 39 3.57 8.13 -8.84
CA LEU A 39 3.57 8.86 -7.58
C LEU A 39 2.56 10.02 -7.56
N ARG A 40 2.29 10.66 -8.70
CA ARG A 40 1.37 11.82 -8.81
C ARG A 40 -0.04 11.45 -9.26
N ARG A 41 -0.49 10.23 -8.98
CA ARG A 41 -1.85 9.80 -9.33
C ARG A 41 -2.88 10.66 -8.60
N LYS A 42 -3.83 11.24 -9.34
CA LYS A 42 -4.90 12.05 -8.76
C LYS A 42 -5.66 11.25 -7.67
N PRO A 43 -6.12 11.92 -6.60
CA PRO A 43 -7.01 11.31 -5.62
C PRO A 43 -8.25 10.78 -6.33
N ILE A 44 -8.77 9.65 -5.84
CA ILE A 44 -10.01 9.10 -6.37
C ILE A 44 -11.14 9.80 -5.66
N THR A 45 -11.98 10.45 -6.46
CA THR A 45 -13.14 11.21 -5.96
C THR A 45 -14.32 10.31 -5.60
N GLN A 46 -14.37 9.08 -6.11
CA GLN A 46 -15.48 8.15 -5.85
C GLN A 46 -14.99 6.72 -5.64
N ARG A 47 -15.38 6.15 -4.50
CA ARG A 47 -15.25 4.72 -4.23
C ARG A 47 -16.16 3.95 -5.20
N PRO A 48 -15.68 2.94 -5.94
CA PRO A 48 -16.59 2.04 -6.63
C PRO A 48 -17.50 1.34 -5.60
N PRO A 49 -18.80 1.16 -5.91
CA PRO A 49 -19.70 0.46 -4.99
C PRO A 49 -19.18 -0.96 -4.77
N PRO A 50 -19.26 -1.48 -3.53
CA PRO A 50 -18.93 -2.88 -3.29
C PRO A 50 -19.85 -3.76 -4.14
N SER A 51 -19.27 -4.74 -4.83
CA SER A 51 -20.04 -5.69 -5.64
C SER A 51 -19.51 -7.10 -5.43
N LEU A 52 -20.38 -8.11 -5.49
CA LEU A 52 -19.97 -9.51 -5.38
C LEU A 52 -18.98 -9.92 -6.49
N ARG A 53 -19.05 -9.26 -7.66
CA ARG A 53 -18.14 -9.51 -8.80
C ARG A 53 -16.79 -8.79 -8.65
N ASN A 54 -16.74 -7.67 -7.95
CA ASN A 54 -15.53 -6.91 -7.66
C ASN A 54 -15.50 -6.58 -6.16
N PRO A 55 -15.08 -7.53 -5.30
CA PRO A 55 -14.98 -7.29 -3.88
C PRO A 55 -13.93 -6.21 -3.65
N THR A 56 -14.31 -5.20 -2.88
CA THR A 56 -13.42 -4.14 -2.42
C THR A 56 -12.39 -4.72 -1.45
N TYR A 57 -11.11 -4.54 -1.78
CA TYR A 57 -9.99 -5.14 -1.05
C TYR A 57 -9.18 -4.10 -0.28
N LEU A 58 -9.21 -4.22 1.05
CA LEU A 58 -8.40 -3.46 1.99
C LEU A 58 -7.20 -4.29 2.47
N LEU A 59 -6.01 -3.73 2.40
CA LEU A 59 -4.82 -4.24 3.06
C LEU A 59 -4.45 -3.31 4.21
N VAL A 60 -4.33 -3.85 5.42
CA VAL A 60 -3.95 -3.12 6.63
C VAL A 60 -2.59 -3.61 7.09
N VAL A 61 -1.61 -2.72 7.20
CA VAL A 61 -0.32 -3.04 7.81
C VAL A 61 -0.39 -2.74 9.29
N LEU A 62 -0.31 -3.78 10.11
CA LEU A 62 -0.24 -3.66 11.55
C LEU A 62 1.22 -3.41 11.95
N GLY A 63 1.42 -2.43 12.83
CA GLY A 63 2.71 -2.24 13.51
C GLY A 63 2.96 -3.34 14.54
N SER A 64 3.87 -3.09 15.50
CA SER A 64 4.05 -4.00 16.64
C SER A 64 3.64 -3.33 17.94
N GLY A 65 2.97 -4.06 18.83
CA GLY A 65 2.54 -3.57 20.14
C GLY A 65 1.53 -2.42 20.03
N GLY A 66 1.85 -1.25 20.57
CA GLY A 66 0.95 -0.09 20.63
C GLY A 66 0.44 0.39 19.26
N HIS A 67 1.25 0.29 18.21
CA HIS A 67 0.80 0.64 16.84
C HIS A 67 -0.33 -0.27 16.35
N THR A 68 -0.32 -1.55 16.73
CA THR A 68 -1.40 -2.49 16.36
C THR A 68 -2.70 -2.12 17.06
N ALA A 69 -2.63 -1.89 18.38
CA ALA A 69 -3.79 -1.47 19.16
C ALA A 69 -4.39 -0.17 18.62
N GLU A 70 -3.54 0.80 18.27
CA GLU A 70 -3.96 2.04 17.65
C GLU A 70 -4.69 1.81 16.32
N MET A 71 -4.10 1.06 15.39
CA MET A 71 -4.70 0.79 14.09
C MET A 71 -6.05 0.08 14.22
N LEU A 72 -6.14 -0.93 15.09
CA LEU A 72 -7.39 -1.66 15.30
C LEU A 72 -8.47 -0.78 15.96
N ASN A 73 -8.10 0.14 16.88
CA ASN A 73 -9.07 1.08 17.46
C ASN A 73 -9.62 2.04 16.39
N ILE A 74 -8.75 2.55 15.51
CA ILE A 74 -9.17 3.40 14.39
C ILE A 74 -10.15 2.65 13.48
N LEU A 75 -9.83 1.40 13.12
CA LEU A 75 -10.69 0.58 12.28
C LEU A 75 -12.03 0.28 12.94
N ARG A 76 -12.07 0.12 14.26
CA ARG A 76 -13.28 -0.14 15.05
C ARG A 76 -14.31 0.98 14.93
N GLN A 77 -13.86 2.22 14.84
CA GLN A 77 -14.75 3.39 14.71
C GLN A 77 -15.48 3.42 13.35
N TYR A 78 -14.98 2.68 12.36
CA TYR A 78 -15.61 2.58 11.06
C TYR A 78 -16.59 1.41 10.99
N HIS A 79 -17.81 1.60 11.52
CA HIS A 79 -18.84 0.56 11.64
C HIS A 79 -19.23 -0.15 10.34
N ARG A 80 -18.99 0.47 9.18
CA ARG A 80 -19.27 -0.12 7.86
C ARG A 80 -18.12 -0.94 7.29
N LEU A 81 -17.00 -1.11 8.01
CA LEU A 81 -15.77 -1.75 7.51
C LEU A 81 -16.02 -3.05 6.74
N GLN A 82 -16.80 -3.96 7.33
CA GLN A 82 -17.07 -5.29 6.75
C GLN A 82 -17.99 -5.27 5.52
N LEU A 83 -18.90 -4.30 5.44
CA LEU A 83 -19.81 -4.10 4.30
C LEU A 83 -19.08 -3.43 3.14
N ASP A 84 -18.29 -2.42 3.48
CA ASP A 84 -17.66 -1.54 2.53
C ASP A 84 -16.39 -2.19 1.95
N PHE A 85 -15.59 -2.88 2.76
CA PHE A 85 -14.39 -3.62 2.35
C PHE A 85 -14.62 -5.11 2.55
N THR A 86 -15.27 -5.75 1.59
CA THR A 86 -15.66 -7.16 1.68
C THR A 86 -14.48 -8.13 1.77
N LYS A 87 -13.28 -7.69 1.38
CA LYS A 87 -12.04 -8.46 1.49
C LYS A 87 -11.01 -7.66 2.27
N ARG A 88 -10.39 -8.30 3.26
CA ARG A 88 -9.44 -7.62 4.16
C ARG A 88 -8.21 -8.49 4.38
N THR A 89 -7.02 -7.90 4.34
CA THR A 89 -5.77 -8.61 4.68
C THR A 89 -4.99 -7.80 5.69
N TYR A 90 -4.65 -8.42 6.81
CA TYR A 90 -3.80 -7.84 7.84
C TYR A 90 -2.38 -8.34 7.65
N VAL A 91 -1.45 -7.42 7.39
CA VAL A 91 -0.02 -7.71 7.28
C VAL A 91 0.61 -7.48 8.64
N VAL A 92 1.23 -8.53 9.18
CA VAL A 92 1.91 -8.54 10.48
C VAL A 92 3.39 -8.84 10.27
N SER A 93 4.26 -8.30 11.12
CA SER A 93 5.69 -8.57 11.05
C SER A 93 6.05 -9.89 11.75
N SER A 94 7.07 -10.59 11.26
CA SER A 94 7.59 -11.84 11.84
C SER A 94 7.96 -11.68 13.32
N GLY A 95 7.50 -12.59 14.18
CA GLY A 95 7.74 -12.56 15.63
C GLY A 95 6.79 -11.65 16.41
N ASP A 96 5.64 -11.29 15.82
CA ASP A 96 4.59 -10.49 16.47
C ASP A 96 3.26 -11.26 16.51
N ASP A 97 3.27 -12.39 17.22
CA ASP A 97 2.10 -13.25 17.39
C ASP A 97 0.96 -12.53 18.13
N PHE A 98 1.30 -11.53 18.94
CA PHE A 98 0.34 -10.66 19.60
C PHE A 98 -0.55 -9.93 18.59
N SER A 99 0.06 -9.32 17.57
CA SER A 99 -0.70 -8.63 16.51
C SER A 99 -1.55 -9.59 15.67
N VAL A 100 -1.10 -10.83 15.45
CA VAL A 100 -1.88 -11.87 14.77
C VAL A 100 -3.15 -12.20 15.56
N SER A 101 -3.02 -12.46 16.86
CA SER A 101 -4.17 -12.77 17.72
C SER A 101 -5.14 -11.60 17.79
N LYS A 102 -4.64 -10.37 17.95
CA LYS A 102 -5.46 -9.16 18.00
C LYS A 102 -6.24 -8.90 16.70
N ALA A 103 -5.65 -9.17 15.54
CA ALA A 103 -6.36 -9.05 14.27
C ALA A 103 -7.53 -10.04 14.15
N ARG A 104 -7.33 -11.29 14.61
CA ARG A 104 -8.38 -12.32 14.61
C ARG A 104 -9.50 -12.02 15.59
N GLU A 105 -9.15 -11.60 16.81
CA GLU A 105 -10.11 -11.14 17.82
C GLU A 105 -10.95 -9.96 17.30
N PHE A 106 -10.30 -8.98 16.68
CA PHE A 106 -10.97 -7.81 16.09
C PHE A 106 -12.00 -8.19 15.04
N GLU A 107 -11.65 -9.06 14.08
CA GLU A 107 -12.60 -9.50 13.04
C GLU A 107 -13.76 -10.31 13.62
N ALA A 108 -13.49 -11.17 14.61
CA ALA A 108 -14.54 -11.95 15.28
C ALA A 108 -15.54 -11.03 16.01
N GLU A 109 -15.04 -10.01 16.69
CA GLU A 109 -15.86 -9.03 17.40
C GLU A 109 -16.69 -8.18 16.43
N MET A 110 -16.07 -7.61 15.38
CA MET A 110 -16.77 -6.83 14.36
C MET A 110 -17.87 -7.64 13.67
N LEU A 111 -17.60 -8.92 13.41
CA LEU A 111 -18.61 -9.82 12.87
C LEU A 111 -19.78 -10.02 13.83
N SER A 112 -19.49 -10.19 15.12
CA SER A 112 -20.52 -10.36 16.14
C SER A 112 -21.42 -9.12 16.25
N ASP A 113 -20.84 -7.93 16.16
CA ASP A 113 -21.57 -6.66 16.21
C ASP A 113 -22.40 -6.42 14.94
N LEU A 114 -21.86 -6.80 13.78
CA LEU A 114 -22.59 -6.78 12.51
C LEU A 114 -23.81 -7.71 12.53
N ARG A 115 -23.66 -8.93 13.08
CA ARG A 115 -24.77 -9.89 13.23
C ARG A 115 -25.86 -9.38 14.16
N LYS A 116 -25.49 -8.76 15.29
CA LYS A 116 -26.44 -8.14 16.23
C LYS A 116 -27.23 -6.99 15.59
N SER A 117 -26.56 -6.14 14.82
CA SER A 117 -27.17 -4.92 14.24
C SER A 117 -28.08 -5.20 13.05
N LEU A 118 -27.78 -6.23 12.23
CA LEU A 118 -28.52 -6.47 10.99
C LEU A 118 -29.62 -7.54 11.08
N SER A 119 -29.73 -8.32 12.17
CA SER A 119 -30.73 -9.42 12.28
C SER A 119 -30.78 -10.35 11.04
N LEU A 120 -29.66 -10.46 10.31
CA LEU A 120 -29.54 -11.23 9.07
C LEU A 120 -28.74 -12.50 9.33
N SER A 121 -29.18 -13.61 8.75
CA SER A 121 -28.40 -14.83 8.58
C SER A 121 -27.31 -14.59 7.52
N VAL A 122 -26.27 -13.82 7.86
CA VAL A 122 -25.09 -13.65 6.99
C VAL A 122 -24.40 -15.01 6.89
N SER A 123 -24.24 -15.54 5.66
CA SER A 123 -23.53 -16.81 5.46
C SER A 123 -22.10 -16.71 6.00
N GLU A 124 -21.65 -17.75 6.67
CA GLU A 124 -20.35 -17.83 7.36
C GLU A 124 -19.17 -17.58 6.40
N GLU A 125 -19.34 -17.85 5.09
CA GLU A 125 -18.29 -17.63 4.09
C GLU A 125 -18.08 -16.15 3.76
N ALA A 126 -19.13 -15.33 3.71
CA ALA A 126 -19.02 -13.88 3.48
C ALA A 126 -18.50 -13.14 4.73
N ALA A 127 -18.86 -13.66 5.91
CA ALA A 127 -18.41 -13.22 7.23
C ALA A 127 -16.89 -13.39 7.44
N SER A 128 -16.29 -14.46 6.91
CA SER A 128 -14.89 -14.86 7.15
C SER A 128 -13.92 -14.47 6.01
N ASN A 129 -14.22 -13.43 5.24
CA ASN A 129 -13.38 -13.01 4.11
C ASN A 129 -12.24 -12.07 4.51
N TYR A 130 -11.46 -12.48 5.52
CA TYR A 130 -10.21 -11.82 5.88
C TYR A 130 -9.03 -12.80 5.91
N ASN A 131 -7.83 -12.27 5.69
CA ASN A 131 -6.58 -13.02 5.81
C ASN A 131 -5.64 -12.31 6.79
N VAL A 132 -4.81 -13.08 7.49
CA VAL A 132 -3.67 -12.54 8.26
C VAL A 132 -2.41 -13.14 7.66
N VAL A 133 -1.48 -12.28 7.26
CA VAL A 133 -0.25 -12.67 6.57
C VAL A 133 0.95 -12.13 7.31
N THR A 134 1.93 -13.00 7.55
CA THR A 134 3.17 -12.66 8.23
C THR A 134 4.26 -12.39 7.22
N VAL A 135 4.90 -11.22 7.31
CA VAL A 135 6.06 -10.83 6.48
C VAL A 135 7.30 -10.65 7.34
N HIS A 136 8.49 -10.80 6.76
CA HIS A 136 9.72 -10.48 7.48
C HIS A 136 9.71 -9.02 7.98
N ARG A 137 10.17 -8.82 9.21
CA ARG A 137 10.28 -7.47 9.80
C ARG A 137 11.36 -6.67 9.05
N ALA A 138 11.00 -5.47 8.55
CA ALA A 138 11.94 -4.63 7.80
C ALA A 138 13.23 -4.30 8.57
N ARG A 139 13.08 -3.91 9.86
CA ARG A 139 14.19 -3.65 10.77
C ARG A 139 13.80 -3.98 12.21
N ARG A 140 14.69 -4.67 12.93
CA ARG A 140 14.58 -4.92 14.38
C ARG A 140 15.12 -3.72 15.18
N VAL A 141 14.63 -3.55 16.40
CA VAL A 141 15.17 -2.55 17.32
C VAL A 141 16.64 -2.87 17.60
N HIS A 142 17.50 -1.85 17.64
CA HIS A 142 18.97 -1.97 17.77
C HIS A 142 19.70 -2.68 16.62
N GLN A 143 19.02 -3.02 15.52
CA GLN A 143 19.69 -3.56 14.34
C GLN A 143 20.52 -2.48 13.63
N SER A 144 21.75 -2.85 13.26
CA SER A 144 22.67 -2.00 12.48
C SER A 144 22.10 -1.69 11.09
N LEU A 145 22.44 -0.53 10.52
CA LEU A 145 21.92 -0.11 9.22
C LEU A 145 22.32 -1.07 8.08
N PHE A 146 23.50 -1.68 8.15
CA PHE A 146 23.97 -2.61 7.13
C PHE A 146 23.12 -3.90 7.08
N THR A 147 22.92 -4.54 8.25
CA THR A 147 22.08 -5.74 8.33
C THR A 147 20.61 -5.42 8.10
N ALA A 148 20.16 -4.20 8.43
CA ALA A 148 18.81 -3.73 8.18
C ALA A 148 18.46 -3.69 6.68
N SER A 149 19.43 -3.42 5.80
CA SER A 149 19.22 -3.48 4.35
C SER A 149 18.82 -4.89 3.89
N ILE A 150 19.46 -5.93 4.42
CA ILE A 150 19.16 -7.33 4.07
C ILE A 150 17.75 -7.70 4.56
N SER A 151 17.41 -7.39 5.81
CA SER A 151 16.06 -7.66 6.32
C SER A 151 14.98 -6.84 5.61
N SER A 152 15.31 -5.63 5.17
CA SER A 152 14.39 -4.80 4.36
C SER A 152 14.14 -5.39 2.97
N LEU A 153 15.16 -5.99 2.34
CA LEU A 153 14.98 -6.69 1.06
C LEU A 153 14.16 -7.97 1.20
N GLN A 154 14.35 -8.73 2.28
CA GLN A 154 13.51 -9.89 2.59
C GLN A 154 12.05 -9.46 2.81
N CYS A 155 11.84 -8.41 3.61
CA CYS A 155 10.52 -7.79 3.80
C CYS A 155 9.91 -7.35 2.46
N LEU A 156 10.71 -6.75 1.56
CA LEU A 156 10.25 -6.29 0.26
C LEU A 156 9.77 -7.45 -0.62
N ARG A 157 10.53 -8.54 -0.68
CA ARG A 157 10.17 -9.75 -1.43
C ARG A 157 8.82 -10.30 -0.95
N ASP A 158 8.64 -10.39 0.36
CA ASP A 158 7.38 -10.88 0.92
C ASP A 158 6.23 -9.92 0.61
N CYS A 159 6.43 -8.60 0.78
CA CYS A 159 5.43 -7.58 0.46
C CYS A 159 5.00 -7.63 -1.02
N LEU A 160 5.93 -7.86 -1.95
CA LEU A 160 5.61 -8.10 -3.36
C LEU A 160 4.74 -9.35 -3.53
N GLY A 161 5.05 -10.43 -2.82
CA GLY A 161 4.23 -11.65 -2.81
C GLY A 161 2.83 -11.42 -2.22
N VAL A 162 2.73 -10.64 -1.13
CA VAL A 162 1.45 -10.29 -0.50
C VAL A 162 0.58 -9.48 -1.45
N LEU A 163 1.13 -8.43 -2.06
CA LEU A 163 0.39 -7.58 -2.99
C LEU A 163 -0.07 -8.33 -4.25
N ARG A 164 0.74 -9.28 -4.73
CA ARG A 164 0.41 -10.14 -5.89
C ARG A 164 -0.48 -11.34 -5.56
N GLY A 165 -0.77 -11.59 -4.29
CA GLY A 165 -1.52 -12.78 -3.87
C GLY A 165 -0.74 -14.09 -3.97
N THR A 166 0.58 -14.05 -4.17
CA THR A 166 1.44 -15.24 -4.32
C THR A 166 2.19 -15.61 -3.03
N HIS A 167 1.90 -14.95 -1.91
CA HIS A 167 2.54 -15.23 -0.63
C HIS A 167 2.15 -16.63 -0.10
N GLY A 168 3.08 -17.33 0.54
CA GLY A 168 2.87 -18.70 1.06
C GLY A 168 1.69 -18.80 2.02
N ASP A 169 1.54 -17.82 2.91
CA ASP A 169 0.42 -17.75 3.86
C ASP A 169 -0.98 -17.73 3.20
N PHE A 170 -1.11 -17.33 1.92
CA PHE A 170 -2.40 -17.43 1.22
C PHE A 170 -2.72 -18.86 0.78
N GLN A 171 -1.71 -19.67 0.50
CA GLN A 171 -1.87 -21.06 0.07
C GLN A 171 -2.14 -22.00 1.26
N SER A 172 -1.67 -21.64 2.45
CA SER A 172 -1.84 -22.42 3.68
C SER A 172 -3.17 -22.18 4.41
N GLN A 173 -4.04 -21.31 3.91
CA GLN A 173 -5.33 -21.01 4.56
C GLN A 173 -6.34 -22.16 4.29
N PRO A 174 -7.05 -22.66 5.34
CA PRO A 174 -8.04 -23.71 5.18
C PRO A 174 -9.18 -23.25 4.26
N GLY A 175 -9.49 -24.08 3.25
CA GLY A 175 -10.63 -23.85 2.34
C GLY A 175 -10.29 -23.56 0.87
N GLY A 176 -9.03 -23.67 0.44
CA GLY A 176 -8.68 -23.62 -1.01
C GLY A 176 -9.09 -22.32 -1.71
N LYS A 177 -9.18 -21.21 -0.97
CA LYS A 177 -9.62 -19.91 -1.51
C LYS A 177 -8.63 -19.44 -2.58
N ALA A 178 -9.16 -18.96 -3.71
CA ALA A 178 -8.34 -18.38 -4.78
C ALA A 178 -7.44 -17.25 -4.23
N PRO A 179 -6.20 -17.11 -4.76
CA PRO A 179 -5.28 -16.08 -4.32
C PRO A 179 -5.93 -14.70 -4.46
N PRO A 180 -5.64 -13.76 -3.53
CA PRO A 180 -6.26 -12.47 -3.60
C PRO A 180 -5.81 -11.65 -4.81
N SER A 181 -6.75 -10.92 -5.40
CA SER A 181 -6.43 -9.84 -6.34
C SER A 181 -5.62 -8.75 -5.65
N TYR A 182 -5.11 -7.79 -6.42
CA TYR A 182 -4.38 -6.64 -5.88
C TYR A 182 -5.28 -5.77 -4.98
N PRO A 183 -4.74 -5.20 -3.88
CA PRO A 183 -5.52 -4.35 -2.99
C PRO A 183 -5.91 -3.03 -3.64
N ASP A 184 -7.10 -2.54 -3.30
CA ASP A 184 -7.59 -1.24 -3.72
C ASP A 184 -7.04 -0.14 -2.82
N LEU A 185 -6.98 -0.44 -1.53
CA LEU A 185 -6.54 0.46 -0.48
C LEU A 185 -5.54 -0.25 0.44
N ILE A 186 -4.43 0.44 0.71
CA ILE A 186 -3.39 0.09 1.66
C ILE A 186 -3.47 1.11 2.79
N LEU A 187 -3.72 0.63 4.00
CA LEU A 187 -3.75 1.43 5.21
C LEU A 187 -2.55 1.07 6.07
N THR A 188 -1.80 2.07 6.53
CA THR A 188 -0.67 1.82 7.42
C THR A 188 -0.48 2.99 8.39
N ASN A 189 -0.20 2.69 9.65
CA ASN A 189 0.32 3.63 10.64
C ASN A 189 1.78 3.30 11.03
N GLY A 190 2.39 2.42 10.23
CA GLY A 190 3.46 1.57 10.71
C GLY A 190 4.86 2.16 10.56
N PRO A 191 5.80 1.72 11.42
CA PRO A 191 7.24 1.86 11.18
C PRO A 191 7.69 1.05 9.96
N GLY A 192 9.00 0.94 9.71
CA GLY A 192 9.66 0.44 8.48
C GLY A 192 8.90 -0.53 7.56
N THR A 193 8.24 -1.58 8.07
CA THR A 193 7.42 -2.51 7.25
C THR A 193 6.35 -1.79 6.42
N GLY A 194 5.66 -0.79 6.97
CA GLY A 194 4.66 0.00 6.23
C GLY A 194 5.26 0.78 5.06
N VAL A 195 6.48 1.30 5.23
CA VAL A 195 7.26 1.96 4.16
C VAL A 195 7.62 0.95 3.07
N ILE A 196 8.01 -0.27 3.43
CA ILE A 196 8.34 -1.32 2.48
C ILE A 196 7.10 -1.81 1.70
N VAL A 197 5.93 -1.93 2.35
CA VAL A 197 4.67 -2.25 1.67
C VAL A 197 4.31 -1.16 0.65
N PHE A 198 4.46 0.12 1.03
CA PHE A 198 4.26 1.24 0.11
C PHE A 198 5.23 1.16 -1.08
N LEU A 199 6.52 0.96 -0.83
CA LEU A 199 7.54 0.81 -1.87
C LEU A 199 7.22 -0.35 -2.82
N ALA A 200 6.80 -1.51 -2.29
CA ALA A 200 6.38 -2.67 -3.08
C ALA A 200 5.22 -2.31 -4.02
N SER A 201 4.24 -1.54 -3.54
CA SER A 201 3.12 -1.08 -4.36
C SER A 201 3.57 -0.17 -5.51
N VAL A 202 4.50 0.74 -5.24
CA VAL A 202 5.07 1.64 -6.26
C VAL A 202 5.83 0.84 -7.31
N ILE A 203 6.61 -0.17 -6.91
CA ILE A 203 7.35 -1.05 -7.82
C ILE A 203 6.36 -1.79 -8.76
N LEU A 204 5.30 -2.39 -8.22
CA LEU A 204 4.31 -3.10 -9.04
C LEU A 204 3.60 -2.17 -10.01
N LEU A 205 3.24 -0.96 -9.59
CA LEU A 205 2.63 0.05 -10.45
C LEU A 205 3.60 0.57 -11.52
N PHE A 206 4.87 0.74 -11.16
CA PHE A 206 5.92 1.17 -12.09
C PHE A 206 6.00 0.21 -13.29
N PHE A 207 6.03 -1.10 -13.03
CA PHE A 207 6.04 -2.14 -14.07
C PHE A 207 4.68 -2.45 -14.70
N GLY A 208 3.59 -1.79 -14.26
CA GLY A 208 2.26 -2.00 -14.83
C GLY A 208 1.61 -3.33 -14.45
N ILE A 209 2.09 -3.96 -13.38
CA ILE A 209 1.59 -5.27 -12.87
C ILE A 209 0.25 -5.10 -12.13
N SER A 210 -0.12 -3.87 -11.76
CA SER A 210 -1.37 -3.49 -11.10
C SER A 210 -1.78 -2.06 -11.45
N GLY A 211 -2.96 -1.64 -10.98
CA GLY A 211 -3.48 -0.27 -11.13
C GLY A 211 -4.79 -0.23 -11.93
N PRO A 212 -5.43 0.94 -12.02
CA PRO A 212 -6.59 1.09 -12.90
C PRO A 212 -6.16 0.66 -14.31
N SER A 213 -6.84 -0.33 -14.88
CA SER A 213 -6.65 -0.69 -16.28
C SER A 213 -6.97 0.56 -17.09
N ALA A 214 -5.96 1.30 -17.52
CA ALA A 214 -6.18 2.45 -18.38
C ALA A 214 -6.86 1.89 -19.64
N PRO A 215 -8.06 2.37 -20.02
CA PRO A 215 -8.56 2.05 -21.33
C PRO A 215 -7.55 2.64 -22.31
N LEU A 216 -6.99 1.81 -23.19
CA LEU A 216 -6.34 2.30 -24.39
C LEU A 216 -7.32 3.27 -25.06
N PRO A 217 -6.93 4.51 -25.40
CA PRO A 217 -7.81 5.43 -26.10
C PRO A 217 -8.28 4.76 -27.40
N GLY A 218 -9.57 4.42 -27.49
CA GLY A 218 -10.18 3.74 -28.64
C GLY A 218 -10.90 2.42 -28.33
N PHE A 219 -10.66 1.77 -27.18
CA PHE A 219 -11.38 0.56 -26.78
C PHE A 219 -12.28 0.83 -25.56
N GLY A 220 -13.60 0.89 -25.78
CA GLY A 220 -14.65 1.17 -24.79
C GLY A 220 -14.88 0.05 -23.77
N GLY A 221 -13.83 -0.55 -23.21
CA GLY A 221 -13.93 -1.56 -22.16
C GLY A 221 -14.19 -0.92 -20.78
N GLN A 222 -15.10 -1.51 -20.00
CA GLN A 222 -15.26 -1.17 -18.58
C GLN A 222 -13.92 -1.31 -17.85
N VAL A 223 -13.41 -0.21 -17.31
CA VAL A 223 -12.20 -0.17 -16.50
C VAL A 223 -12.43 -1.01 -15.24
N SER A 224 -11.68 -2.11 -15.09
CA SER A 224 -11.59 -2.78 -13.80
C SER A 224 -10.95 -1.80 -12.81
N ARG A 225 -11.74 -1.34 -11.84
CA ARG A 225 -11.33 -0.36 -10.82
C ARG A 225 -10.62 -1.01 -9.64
N SER A 226 -10.40 -2.33 -9.68
CA SER A 226 -9.72 -3.04 -8.60
C SER A 226 -8.18 -2.99 -8.76
N GLY A 227 -7.44 -3.11 -7.66
CA GLY A 227 -5.98 -3.17 -7.67
C GLY A 227 -5.28 -1.83 -7.78
N GLN A 228 -5.96 -0.75 -7.35
CA GLN A 228 -5.41 0.60 -7.43
C GLN A 228 -4.27 0.85 -6.45
N MET A 229 -4.17 0.07 -5.38
CA MET A 229 -3.16 0.21 -4.33
C MET A 229 -3.00 1.67 -3.91
N ARG A 230 -4.14 2.31 -3.62
CA ARG A 230 -4.15 3.64 -2.99
C ARG A 230 -3.63 3.50 -1.58
N THR A 231 -2.98 4.51 -1.06
CA THR A 231 -2.30 4.43 0.23
C THR A 231 -2.75 5.56 1.12
N ILE A 232 -3.23 5.20 2.30
CA ILE A 232 -3.49 6.11 3.41
C ILE A 232 -2.44 5.81 4.47
N PHE A 233 -1.66 6.84 4.82
CA PHE A 233 -0.77 6.79 5.97
C PHE A 233 -1.45 7.50 7.13
N ILE A 234 -1.45 6.88 8.30
CA ILE A 234 -1.93 7.49 9.54
C ILE A 234 -0.73 7.72 10.44
N GLU A 235 -0.45 8.97 10.79
CA GLU A 235 0.58 9.27 11.79
C GLU A 235 0.10 8.82 13.17
N SER A 236 0.99 8.16 13.91
CA SER A 236 0.65 7.54 15.19
C SER A 236 0.27 8.56 16.25
N TRP A 237 -0.70 8.20 17.11
CA TRP A 237 -1.14 8.98 18.26
C TRP A 237 0.02 9.51 19.13
N ALA A 238 1.07 8.71 19.30
CA ALA A 238 2.23 9.06 20.11
C ALA A 238 3.04 10.25 19.56
N ARG A 239 2.79 10.68 18.32
CA ARG A 239 3.51 11.74 17.63
C ARG A 239 2.71 13.03 17.65
N VAL A 240 2.87 13.79 18.74
CA VAL A 240 2.16 15.06 18.97
C VAL A 240 2.85 16.25 18.27
N LYS A 241 4.19 16.33 18.39
CA LYS A 241 4.97 17.52 18.00
C LYS A 241 5.77 17.38 16.71
N THR A 242 6.06 16.15 16.28
CA THR A 242 6.92 15.88 15.11
C THR A 242 6.48 14.62 14.39
N LEU A 243 6.58 14.62 13.06
CA LEU A 243 6.31 13.44 12.25
C LEU A 243 7.26 12.29 12.58
N SER A 244 6.78 11.06 12.49
CA SER A 244 7.65 9.90 12.48
C SER A 244 8.56 9.93 11.26
N LEU A 245 9.69 9.21 11.31
CA LEU A 245 10.58 9.10 10.16
C LEU A 245 9.85 8.50 8.95
N SER A 246 9.05 7.45 9.18
CA SER A 246 8.17 6.85 8.16
C SER A 246 7.17 7.87 7.63
N GLY A 247 6.52 8.63 8.51
CA GLY A 247 5.55 9.65 8.13
C GLY A 247 6.18 10.73 7.27
N GLY A 248 7.31 11.31 7.70
CA GLY A 248 8.05 12.31 6.93
C GLY A 248 8.48 11.81 5.54
N LEU A 249 8.93 10.54 5.44
CA LEU A 249 9.34 9.93 4.17
C LEU A 249 8.16 9.69 3.23
N LEU A 250 7.04 9.19 3.74
CA LEU A 250 5.88 8.80 2.94
C LEU A 250 4.96 9.97 2.61
N ARG A 251 4.95 11.02 3.44
CA ARG A 251 4.09 12.20 3.31
C ARG A 251 3.95 12.75 1.89
N PRO A 252 5.02 13.02 1.11
CA PRO A 252 4.85 13.60 -0.22
C PRO A 252 4.29 12.63 -1.27
N PHE A 253 4.21 11.33 -0.99
CA PHE A 253 3.90 10.28 -1.97
C PHE A 253 2.61 9.52 -1.68
N VAL A 254 2.13 9.53 -0.44
CA VAL A 254 0.86 8.87 -0.09
C VAL A 254 -0.33 9.70 -0.57
N HIS A 255 -1.45 9.03 -0.79
CA HIS A 255 -2.63 9.68 -1.35
C HIS A 255 -3.36 10.52 -0.31
N ARG A 256 -3.40 10.02 0.94
CA ARG A 256 -3.87 10.76 2.10
C ARG A 256 -2.94 10.49 3.27
N PHE A 257 -2.65 11.53 4.02
CA PHE A 257 -1.79 11.54 5.18
C PHE A 257 -2.62 12.07 6.36
N LEU A 258 -3.07 11.18 7.22
CA LEU A 258 -3.97 11.52 8.31
C LEU A 258 -3.15 11.82 9.57
N VAL A 259 -3.46 12.94 10.22
CA VAL A 259 -2.85 13.36 11.49
C VAL A 259 -3.92 13.52 12.56
N GLN A 260 -3.59 13.12 13.78
CA GLN A 260 -4.53 13.12 14.91
C GLN A 260 -4.39 14.35 15.82
N TRP A 261 -3.38 15.19 15.61
CA TRP A 261 -3.12 16.41 16.39
C TRP A 261 -3.22 17.66 15.51
N PRO A 262 -3.99 18.69 15.92
CA PRO A 262 -4.19 19.89 15.11
C PRO A 262 -2.88 20.68 14.95
N GLN A 263 -2.06 20.75 16.00
CA GLN A 263 -0.76 21.43 15.96
C GLN A 263 0.17 20.80 14.92
N LEU A 264 0.13 19.47 14.78
CA LEU A 264 0.94 18.77 13.80
C LEU A 264 0.46 19.08 12.38
N ALA A 265 -0.86 19.15 12.16
CA ALA A 265 -1.45 19.54 10.88
C ALA A 265 -1.04 20.96 10.47
N GLU A 266 -1.14 21.91 11.41
CA GLU A 266 -0.74 23.32 11.21
C GLU A 266 0.74 23.44 10.85
N GLN A 267 1.62 22.73 11.57
CA GLN A 267 3.06 22.71 11.29
C GLN A 267 3.40 22.15 9.90
N GLN A 268 2.57 21.25 9.36
CA GLN A 268 2.79 20.73 8.01
C GLN A 268 2.44 21.73 6.91
N GLY A 269 1.72 22.82 7.24
CA GLY A 269 1.24 23.80 6.29
C GLY A 269 0.14 23.26 5.37
N ILE A 270 -0.24 24.04 4.36
CA ILE A 270 -1.26 23.67 3.37
C ILE A 270 -0.66 22.68 2.36
N VAL A 271 -0.47 21.44 2.78
CA VAL A 271 -0.12 20.34 1.88
C VAL A 271 -1.39 19.58 1.54
N ARG A 272 -1.68 19.47 0.24
CA ARG A 272 -2.98 18.99 -0.30
C ARG A 272 -3.43 17.60 0.19
N ASN A 273 -2.53 16.77 0.70
CA ASN A 273 -2.83 15.41 1.13
C ASN A 273 -2.76 15.22 2.65
N VAL A 274 -2.50 16.26 3.44
CA VAL A 274 -2.50 16.19 4.91
C VAL A 274 -3.87 16.56 5.43
N GLU A 275 -4.48 15.68 6.22
CA GLU A 275 -5.83 15.85 6.76
C GLU A 275 -5.82 15.64 8.27
N TYR A 276 -6.30 16.64 9.01
CA TYR A 276 -6.58 16.50 10.43
C TYR A 276 -7.91 15.76 10.62
N VAL A 277 -7.86 14.64 11.33
CA VAL A 277 -9.02 13.75 11.53
C VAL A 277 -9.46 13.67 12.98
N GLY A 278 -8.87 14.48 13.87
CA GLY A 278 -9.16 14.44 15.29
C GLY A 278 -8.62 13.19 15.97
N GLY A 279 -9.02 13.02 17.22
CA GLY A 279 -8.59 11.87 18.01
C GLY A 279 -9.32 10.60 17.57
N LEU A 280 -8.68 9.77 16.75
CA LEU A 280 -9.22 8.49 16.27
C LEU A 280 -9.00 7.33 17.26
N VAL A 281 -8.61 7.63 18.49
CA VAL A 281 -8.45 6.67 19.57
C VAL A 281 -9.33 7.19 20.71
N ALA A 282 -10.51 6.58 20.85
CA ALA A 282 -11.41 6.80 21.98
C ALA A 282 -11.25 5.66 22.99
#